data_AF-A0A448D6Z8-F1
#
_entry.id   AF-A0A448D6Z8-F1
#
_cell.length_a   1.000
_cell.length_b   1.000
_cell.length_c   1.000
_cell.angle_alpha   90.00
_cell.angle_beta   90.00
_cell.angle_gamma   90.00
#
_symmetry.space_group_name_H-M   'P 1'
#
loop_
_entity.id
_entity.type
_entity.pdbx_description
1 polymer ?
#
loop_
_entity_poly.entity_id
_entity_poly.type
_entity_poly.pdbx_seq_one_letter_code
_entity_poly.pdbx_strand_id
1 'polypeptide(L)'
;MKKVQKKFHKQINNNVERDDNIVLNNILSEGLLVNYSVVDEVKILLFFTKKYVVTLSDNYRFSTDIEFAEGYLNKKISLKQLNQRENLALRYLDSLNNEFEKSIQELTLYFLNANFLDGVEQDQDVGGFLYLLSNVQKDLCKKFYDFLKET
;
A
#
# COMPACT_ATOMS: atom_id res chain seq x y z
N MET A 1 -40.51 41.02 -5.28
CA MET A 1 -39.44 41.39 -4.32
C MET A 1 -39.66 40.57 -3.06
N LYS A 2 -38.74 39.85 -2.41
CA LYS A 2 -37.28 39.75 -2.44
C LYS A 2 -36.89 38.25 -2.41
N LYS A 3 -35.94 37.81 -3.23
CA LYS A 3 -35.32 36.48 -3.09
C LYS A 3 -34.42 36.52 -1.85
N VAL A 4 -34.77 35.75 -0.81
CA VAL A 4 -33.88 35.51 0.33
C VAL A 4 -32.82 34.52 -0.15
N GLN A 5 -31.65 35.02 -0.52
CA GLN A 5 -30.46 34.20 -0.73
C GLN A 5 -30.02 33.67 0.63
N LYS A 6 -30.29 32.39 0.90
CA LYS A 6 -29.57 31.65 1.94
C LYS A 6 -28.10 31.61 1.52
N LYS A 7 -27.27 32.44 2.16
CA LYS A 7 -25.82 32.29 2.14
C LYS A 7 -25.50 30.92 2.73
N PHE A 8 -25.25 29.94 1.87
CA PHE A 8 -24.53 28.76 2.25
C PHE A 8 -23.16 29.22 2.75
N HIS A 9 -22.95 29.10 4.06
CA HIS A 9 -21.61 29.16 4.61
C HIS A 9 -20.85 27.99 3.99
N LYS A 10 -20.02 28.32 3.00
CA LYS A 10 -18.98 27.43 2.51
C LYS A 10 -18.07 27.19 3.70
N GLN A 11 -18.26 26.06 4.40
CA GLN A 11 -17.23 25.52 5.25
C GLN A 11 -16.01 25.36 4.35
N ILE A 12 -15.00 26.18 4.59
CA ILE A 12 -13.66 25.95 4.08
C ILE A 12 -13.19 24.74 4.88
N ASN A 13 -13.53 23.54 4.41
CA ASN A 13 -12.72 22.38 4.75
C ASN A 13 -11.38 22.66 4.09
N ASN A 14 -10.34 22.82 4.91
CA ASN A 14 -8.97 22.85 4.45
C ASN A 14 -8.74 21.55 3.66
N ASN A 15 -8.77 21.62 2.33
CA ASN A 15 -8.31 20.57 1.43
C ASN A 15 -6.80 20.43 1.62
N VAL A 16 -6.35 19.87 2.74
CA VAL A 16 -5.03 19.27 2.80
C VAL A 16 -5.16 18.01 1.96
N GLU A 17 -4.82 18.12 0.67
CA GLU A 17 -4.67 16.94 -0.18
C GLU A 17 -3.76 15.96 0.56
N ARG A 18 -4.23 14.72 0.69
CA ARG A 18 -3.40 13.68 1.27
C ARG A 18 -2.19 13.47 0.35
N ASP A 19 -1.04 13.24 0.98
CA ASP A 19 0.26 12.99 0.33
C ASP A 19 0.15 11.94 -0.79
N ASP A 20 -0.59 10.85 -0.56
CA ASP A 20 -0.78 9.76 -1.53
C ASP A 20 -1.32 10.24 -2.88
N ASN A 21 -2.28 11.16 -2.91
CA ASN A 21 -2.85 11.66 -4.18
C ASN A 21 -1.86 12.55 -4.95
N ILE A 22 -1.10 13.38 -4.23
CA ILE A 22 -0.09 14.25 -4.85
C ILE A 22 1.02 13.38 -5.45
N VAL A 23 1.49 12.40 -4.68
CA VAL A 23 2.52 11.46 -5.14
C VAL A 23 2.03 10.61 -6.31
N LEU A 24 0.80 10.11 -6.26
CA LEU A 24 0.21 9.35 -7.35
C LEU A 24 0.22 10.16 -8.67
N ASN A 25 -0.22 11.42 -8.62
CA ASN A 25 -0.20 12.29 -9.79
C ASN A 25 1.22 12.50 -10.35
N ASN A 26 2.23 12.61 -9.49
CA ASN A 26 3.62 12.73 -9.91
C ASN A 26 4.12 11.44 -10.58
N ILE A 27 3.84 10.27 -9.99
CA ILE A 27 4.20 8.96 -10.57
C ILE A 27 3.58 8.80 -11.97
N LEU A 28 2.29 9.12 -12.11
CA LEU A 28 1.57 8.99 -13.38
C LEU A 28 2.06 9.98 -14.43
N SER A 29 2.28 11.25 -14.05
CA SER A 29 2.73 12.29 -14.98
C SER A 29 4.17 12.09 -15.48
N GLU A 30 5.04 11.53 -14.64
CA GLU A 30 6.42 11.17 -15.01
C GLU A 30 6.52 9.77 -15.66
N GLY A 31 5.43 8.99 -15.66
CA GLY A 31 5.41 7.65 -16.25
C GLY A 31 6.36 6.67 -15.55
N LEU A 32 6.60 6.82 -14.25
CA LEU A 32 7.65 6.08 -13.53
C LEU A 32 7.42 4.55 -13.51
N LEU A 33 6.20 4.10 -13.74
CA LEU A 33 5.85 2.68 -13.78
C LEU A 33 5.44 2.19 -15.19
N VAL A 34 5.36 3.07 -16.20
CA VAL A 34 4.70 2.78 -17.50
C VAL A 34 5.33 1.64 -18.31
N ASN A 35 6.61 1.34 -18.07
CA ASN A 35 7.36 0.32 -18.80
C ASN A 35 7.45 -1.02 -18.05
N TYR A 36 6.90 -1.11 -16.84
CA TYR A 36 6.91 -2.34 -16.07
C TYR A 36 5.70 -3.19 -16.42
N SER A 37 5.88 -4.51 -16.35
CA SER A 37 4.72 -5.40 -16.31
C SER A 37 4.03 -5.25 -14.95
N VAL A 38 2.73 -5.54 -14.86
CA VAL A 38 2.00 -5.52 -13.58
C VAL A 38 2.72 -6.35 -12.50
N VAL A 39 3.27 -7.52 -12.87
CA VAL A 39 4.01 -8.38 -11.95
C VAL A 39 5.33 -7.74 -11.51
N ASP A 40 6.01 -6.99 -12.37
CA ASP A 40 7.24 -6.28 -12.00
C ASP A 40 6.94 -5.05 -11.14
N GLU A 41 5.83 -4.34 -11.38
CA GLU A 41 5.33 -3.31 -10.47
C GLU A 41 5.11 -3.89 -9.07
N VAL A 42 4.38 -5.00 -8.95
CA VAL A 42 4.16 -5.70 -7.67
C VAL A 42 5.49 -6.01 -6.96
N LYS A 43 6.51 -6.50 -7.69
CA LYS A 43 7.83 -6.77 -7.11
C LYS A 43 8.50 -5.50 -6.58
N ILE A 44 8.35 -4.37 -7.28
CA ILE A 44 8.87 -3.07 -6.84
C ILE A 44 8.19 -2.64 -5.54
N LEU A 45 6.86 -2.72 -5.47
CA LEU A 45 6.07 -2.41 -4.26
C LEU A 45 6.48 -3.31 -3.08
N LEU A 46 6.62 -4.61 -3.34
CA LEU A 46 7.03 -5.61 -2.35
C LEU A 46 8.44 -5.32 -1.82
N PHE A 47 9.38 -5.01 -2.73
CA PHE A 47 10.76 -4.69 -2.37
C PHE A 47 10.85 -3.43 -1.52
N PHE A 48 10.11 -2.38 -1.87
CA PHE A 48 10.04 -1.16 -1.07
C PHE A 48 9.50 -1.46 0.34
N THR A 49 8.42 -2.22 0.43
CA THR A 49 7.78 -2.60 1.70
C THR A 49 8.75 -3.38 2.60
N LYS A 50 9.45 -4.35 2.02
CA LYS A 50 10.50 -5.13 2.70
C LYS A 50 11.62 -4.26 3.26
N LYS A 51 12.09 -3.31 2.46
CA LYS A 51 13.27 -2.52 2.79
C LYS A 51 13.00 -1.39 3.77
N TYR A 52 11.80 -0.79 3.70
CA TYR A 52 11.54 0.48 4.38
C TYR A 52 10.33 0.48 5.32
N VAL A 53 9.39 -0.45 5.16
CA VAL A 53 8.14 -0.42 5.95
C VAL A 53 8.17 -1.45 7.06
N VAL A 54 8.43 -2.72 6.76
CA VAL A 54 8.46 -3.76 7.81
C VAL A 54 9.58 -3.56 8.82
N THR A 55 10.62 -2.80 8.46
CA THR A 55 11.73 -2.42 9.36
C THR A 55 11.36 -1.34 10.38
N LEU A 56 10.15 -0.75 10.28
CA LEU A 56 9.69 0.28 11.22
C LEU A 56 9.10 -0.33 12.51
N SER A 57 8.94 -1.65 12.58
CA SER A 57 8.49 -2.38 13.75
C SER A 57 9.38 -3.61 14.01
N ASP A 58 9.58 -3.96 15.28
CA ASP A 58 10.28 -5.19 15.68
C ASP A 58 9.39 -6.45 15.54
N ASN A 59 8.15 -6.29 15.07
CA ASN A 59 7.22 -7.39 14.91
C ASN A 59 7.54 -8.23 13.67
N TYR A 60 8.20 -9.37 13.93
CA TYR A 60 8.64 -10.30 12.88
C TYR A 60 7.51 -10.86 11.99
N ARG A 61 6.23 -10.74 12.39
CA ARG A 61 5.11 -11.22 11.56
C ARG A 61 5.07 -10.51 10.22
N PHE A 62 5.37 -9.21 10.20
CA PHE A 62 5.35 -8.40 8.99
C PHE A 62 6.44 -8.85 8.01
N SER A 63 7.66 -9.09 8.49
CA SER A 63 8.72 -9.64 7.64
C SER A 63 8.38 -11.05 7.15
N THR A 64 7.76 -11.89 7.99
CA THR A 64 7.30 -13.22 7.57
C THR A 64 6.22 -13.14 6.47
N ASP A 65 5.31 -12.16 6.51
CA ASP A 65 4.32 -11.98 5.43
C ASP A 65 5.02 -11.72 4.09
N ILE A 66 6.01 -10.83 4.10
CA ILE A 66 6.81 -10.48 2.92
C ILE A 66 7.61 -11.68 2.40
N GLU A 67 8.23 -12.47 3.29
CA GLU A 67 8.94 -13.70 2.91
C GLU A 67 8.02 -14.73 2.23
N PHE A 68 6.76 -14.84 2.68
CA PHE A 68 5.77 -15.70 2.04
C PHE A 68 5.38 -15.19 0.65
N ALA A 69 5.19 -13.89 0.49
CA ALA A 69 4.91 -13.25 -0.80
C ALA A 69 6.07 -13.46 -1.80
N GLU A 70 7.31 -13.21 -1.36
CA GLU A 70 8.52 -13.48 -2.17
C GLU A 70 8.64 -14.97 -2.50
N GLY A 71 8.38 -15.84 -1.54
CA GLY A 71 8.37 -17.28 -1.74
C GLY A 71 7.35 -17.73 -2.77
N TYR A 72 6.17 -17.11 -2.80
CA TYR A 72 5.12 -17.41 -3.76
C TYR A 72 5.50 -16.97 -5.18
N LEU A 73 5.95 -15.73 -5.34
CA LEU A 73 6.44 -15.20 -6.62
C LEU A 73 7.59 -16.06 -7.20
N ASN A 74 8.46 -16.56 -6.32
CA ASN A 74 9.58 -17.44 -6.69
C ASN A 74 9.22 -18.94 -6.76
N LYS A 75 7.93 -19.29 -6.69
CA LYS A 75 7.41 -20.67 -6.77
C LYS A 75 7.98 -21.64 -5.71
N LYS A 76 8.44 -21.10 -4.57
CA LYS A 76 8.88 -21.84 -3.38
C LYS A 76 7.76 -22.07 -2.36
N ILE A 77 6.75 -21.21 -2.39
CA ILE A 77 5.53 -21.29 -1.58
C ILE A 77 4.35 -21.56 -2.51
N SER A 78 3.52 -22.54 -2.16
CA SER A 78 2.28 -22.85 -2.89
C SER A 78 1.17 -21.87 -2.55
N LEU A 79 0.15 -21.76 -3.42
CA LEU A 79 -1.07 -20.99 -3.15
C LEU A 79 -1.72 -21.38 -1.82
N LYS A 80 -1.75 -22.68 -1.51
CA LYS A 80 -2.30 -23.18 -0.24
C LYS A 80 -1.55 -22.61 0.98
N GLN A 81 -0.23 -22.55 0.91
CA GLN A 81 0.59 -22.00 1.99
C GLN A 81 0.44 -20.47 2.10
N LEU A 82 0.33 -19.77 0.97
CA LEU A 82 0.07 -18.32 0.96
C LEU A 82 -1.28 -18.00 1.61
N ASN A 83 -2.36 -18.68 1.21
CA ASN A 83 -3.69 -18.48 1.79
C ASN A 83 -3.73 -18.84 3.29
N GLN A 84 -2.96 -19.85 3.71
CA GLN A 84 -2.81 -20.14 5.14
C GLN A 84 -2.17 -18.98 5.89
N ARG A 85 -1.14 -18.35 5.32
CA ARG A 85 -0.48 -17.18 5.92
C ARG A 85 -1.42 -15.97 5.95
N GLU A 86 -2.13 -15.70 4.87
CA GLU A 86 -3.15 -14.65 4.78
C GLU A 86 -4.19 -14.76 5.90
N ASN A 87 -4.75 -15.95 6.10
CA ASN A 87 -5.72 -16.20 7.17
C ASN A 87 -5.13 -15.95 8.58
N LEU A 88 -3.85 -16.25 8.80
CA LEU A 88 -3.19 -15.97 10.07
C LEU A 88 -2.95 -14.47 10.26
N ALA A 89 -2.57 -13.76 9.20
CA ALA A 89 -2.38 -12.32 9.18
C ALA A 89 -3.69 -11.56 9.46
N LEU A 90 -4.81 -12.00 8.86
CA LEU A 90 -6.15 -11.43 9.12
C LEU A 90 -6.56 -11.56 10.59
N ARG A 91 -6.41 -12.76 11.17
CA ARG A 91 -6.70 -12.97 12.60
C ARG A 91 -5.81 -12.14 13.52
N TYR A 92 -4.56 -11.94 13.10
CA TYR A 92 -3.63 -11.10 13.84
C TYR A 92 -4.03 -9.62 13.78
N LEU A 93 -4.44 -9.13 12.59
CA LEU A 93 -5.00 -7.79 12.41
C LEU A 93 -6.15 -7.53 13.39
N ASP A 94 -7.10 -8.45 13.50
CA ASP A 94 -8.24 -8.34 14.42
C ASP A 94 -7.83 -8.25 15.90
N SER A 95 -6.66 -8.80 16.25
CA SER A 95 -6.13 -8.80 17.62
C SER A 95 -5.28 -7.57 17.97
N LEU A 96 -4.84 -6.81 16.96
CA LEU A 96 -3.98 -5.65 17.16
C LEU A 96 -4.78 -4.51 17.79
N ASN A 97 -4.21 -3.86 18.81
CA ASN A 97 -4.77 -2.65 19.43
C ASN A 97 -3.99 -1.39 19.06
N ASN A 98 -2.83 -1.56 18.40
CA ASN A 98 -1.96 -0.47 17.98
C ASN A 98 -2.24 -0.13 16.51
N GLU A 99 -2.74 1.08 16.26
CA GLU A 99 -3.08 1.55 14.91
C GLU A 99 -1.89 1.58 13.94
N PHE A 100 -0.69 1.92 14.42
CA PHE A 100 0.52 1.88 13.59
C PHE A 100 0.85 0.47 13.11
N GLU A 101 0.78 -0.52 14.01
CA GLU A 101 0.99 -1.92 13.64
C GLU A 101 -0.15 -2.47 12.76
N LYS A 102 -1.40 -2.02 12.97
CA LYS A 102 -2.51 -2.37 12.08
C LYS A 102 -2.25 -1.88 10.67
N SER A 103 -1.82 -0.63 10.50
CA SER A 103 -1.51 -0.09 9.17
C SER A 103 -0.39 -0.86 8.48
N ILE A 104 0.65 -1.31 9.21
CA ILE A 104 1.67 -2.18 8.63
C ILE A 104 1.07 -3.54 8.24
N GLN A 105 0.23 -4.14 9.10
CA GLN A 105 -0.39 -5.43 8.82
C GLN A 105 -1.36 -5.38 7.63
N GLU A 106 -2.14 -4.31 7.48
CA GLU A 106 -3.00 -4.06 6.32
C GLU A 106 -2.18 -3.97 5.04
N LEU A 107 -1.04 -3.28 5.09
CA LEU A 107 -0.11 -3.22 3.97
C LEU A 107 0.49 -4.58 3.63
N THR A 108 0.93 -5.37 4.63
CA THR A 108 1.52 -6.69 4.33
C THR A 108 0.48 -7.71 3.88
N LEU A 109 -0.78 -7.59 4.32
CA LEU A 109 -1.91 -8.39 3.83
C LEU A 109 -2.15 -8.20 2.34
N TYR A 110 -1.93 -6.99 1.82
CA TYR A 110 -1.98 -6.69 0.39
C TYR A 110 -1.13 -7.67 -0.43
N PHE A 111 0.07 -8.02 0.08
CA PHE A 111 1.00 -8.94 -0.56
C PHE A 111 0.72 -10.42 -0.28
N LEU A 112 -0.29 -10.75 0.54
CA LEU A 112 -0.71 -12.14 0.75
C LEU A 112 -1.88 -12.55 -0.14
N ASN A 113 -2.46 -11.61 -0.89
CA ASN A 113 -3.46 -11.89 -1.91
C ASN A 113 -2.77 -12.40 -3.20
N ALA A 114 -3.06 -13.64 -3.58
CA ALA A 114 -2.50 -14.24 -4.79
C ALA A 114 -2.90 -13.52 -6.08
N ASN A 115 -4.12 -13.00 -6.19
CA ASN A 115 -4.57 -12.28 -7.38
C ASN A 115 -3.77 -10.99 -7.58
N PHE A 116 -3.45 -10.31 -6.49
CA PHE A 116 -2.58 -9.14 -6.51
C PHE A 116 -1.16 -9.55 -6.95
N LEU A 117 -0.59 -10.59 -6.33
CA LEU A 117 0.74 -11.07 -6.68
C LEU A 117 0.88 -11.54 -8.13
N ASP A 118 -0.16 -12.16 -8.67
CA ASP A 118 -0.22 -12.64 -10.06
C ASP A 118 -0.58 -11.53 -11.06
N GLY A 119 -0.86 -10.31 -10.60
CA GLY A 119 -1.23 -9.16 -11.44
C GLY A 119 -2.60 -9.29 -12.10
N VAL A 120 -3.50 -10.07 -11.51
CA VAL A 120 -4.88 -10.29 -11.99
C VAL A 120 -5.81 -9.18 -11.53
N GLU A 121 -5.62 -8.67 -10.31
CA GLU A 121 -6.37 -7.52 -9.78
C GLU A 121 -5.77 -6.21 -10.30
N GLN A 122 -6.35 -5.69 -11.40
CA GLN A 122 -5.94 -4.41 -12.01
C GLN A 122 -6.50 -3.19 -11.28
N ASP A 123 -7.51 -3.34 -10.42
CA ASP A 123 -8.12 -2.22 -9.67
C ASP A 123 -7.38 -1.89 -8.37
N GLN A 124 -6.25 -2.56 -8.12
CA GLN A 124 -5.39 -2.41 -6.94
C GLN A 124 -4.06 -1.76 -7.34
N ASP A 125 -4.19 -0.62 -8.03
CA ASP A 125 -3.12 0.24 -8.54
C ASP A 125 -2.14 0.69 -7.45
N VAL A 126 -0.99 1.19 -7.89
CA VAL A 126 -0.06 1.99 -7.09
C VAL A 126 -0.75 3.01 -6.16
N GLY A 127 -1.94 3.51 -6.53
CA GLY A 127 -2.78 4.35 -5.65
C GLY A 127 -3.24 3.67 -4.36
N GLY A 128 -3.70 2.41 -4.41
CA GLY A 128 -4.09 1.64 -3.22
C GLY A 128 -2.91 1.38 -2.30
N PHE A 129 -1.74 1.08 -2.89
CA PHE A 129 -0.49 0.96 -2.16
C PHE A 129 -0.09 2.28 -1.47
N LEU A 130 -0.15 3.42 -2.18
CA LEU A 130 0.14 4.73 -1.62
C LEU A 130 -0.82 5.11 -0.49
N TYR A 131 -2.11 4.80 -0.64
CA TYR A 131 -3.09 4.98 0.42
C TYR A 131 -2.66 4.23 1.69
N LEU A 132 -2.27 2.95 1.58
CA LEU A 132 -1.81 2.16 2.72
C LEU A 132 -0.49 2.71 3.31
N LEU A 133 0.47 3.12 2.47
CA LEU A 133 1.71 3.76 2.94
C LEU A 133 1.43 5.02 3.76
N SER A 134 0.49 5.86 3.31
CA SER A 134 0.14 7.10 4.01
C SER A 134 -0.51 6.87 5.37
N ASN A 135 -1.11 5.69 5.59
CA ASN A 135 -1.65 5.29 6.89
C ASN A 135 -0.55 4.81 7.85
N VAL A 136 0.53 4.21 7.33
CA VAL A 136 1.64 3.70 8.17
C VAL A 136 2.44 4.84 8.79
N GLN A 137 2.98 5.74 7.98
CA GLN A 137 3.81 6.83 8.47
C GLN A 137 3.82 7.98 7.46
N LYS A 138 3.83 9.21 8.01
CA LYS A 138 4.08 10.42 7.22
C LYS A 138 5.39 10.29 6.42
N ASP A 139 5.37 10.78 5.19
CA ASP A 139 6.48 10.83 4.22
C ASP A 139 6.83 9.48 3.54
N LEU A 140 6.15 8.37 3.84
CA LEU A 140 6.40 7.10 3.14
C LEU A 140 6.04 7.15 1.65
N CYS A 141 4.95 7.84 1.29
CA CYS A 141 4.58 8.03 -0.11
C CYS A 141 5.66 8.81 -0.86
N LYS A 142 6.14 9.93 -0.29
CA LYS A 142 7.27 10.67 -0.86
C LYS A 142 8.52 9.82 -0.97
N LYS A 143 8.85 9.05 0.05
CA LYS A 143 10.00 8.13 0.03
C LYS A 143 9.87 7.06 -1.05
N PHE A 144 8.67 6.57 -1.31
CA PHE A 144 8.40 5.65 -2.40
C PHE A 144 8.59 6.30 -3.77
N TYR A 145 8.09 7.52 -3.95
CA TYR A 145 8.34 8.31 -5.17
C TYR A 145 9.83 8.53 -5.42
N ASP A 146 10.60 8.96 -4.40
CA ASP A 146 12.04 9.15 -4.52
C ASP A 146 12.75 7.83 -4.86
N PHE A 147 12.32 6.71 -4.27
CA PHE A 147 12.82 5.37 -4.59
C PHE A 147 12.57 4.97 -6.05
N LEU A 148 11.39 5.28 -6.61
CA LEU A 148 11.10 5.00 -8.01
C LEU A 148 11.99 5.77 -8.98
N LYS A 149 12.45 6.97 -8.62
CA LYS A 149 13.35 7.78 -9.47
C LYS A 149 14.78 7.25 -9.48
N GLU A 150 15.16 6.43 -8.50
CA GLU A 150 16.47 5.82 -8.38
C GLU A 150 16.54 4.40 -8.96
N THR A 151 15.40 3.83 -9.38
CA THR A 151 15.26 2.45 -9.89
C THR A 151 15.29 2.44 -11.42
#